data_AF-A0A0N0V265-F1
#
_entry.id   AF-A0A0N0V265-F1
#
_cell.length_a   1.000
_cell.length_b   1.000
_cell.length_c   1.000
_cell.angle_alpha   90.00
_cell.angle_beta   90.00
_cell.angle_gamma   90.00
#
_symmetry.space_group_name_H-M   'P 1'
#
loop_
_entity.id
_entity.type
_entity.pdbx_description
1 polymer ?
#
loop_
_entity_poly.entity_id
_entity_poly.type
_entity_poly.pdbx_seq_one_letter_code
_entity_poly.pdbx_strand_id
1 'polypeptide(L)'
;MTNKNDASEKNQLPTISLPEDLWDLEEKHKRIAAKLADQMTLDSINQVHSTDEFVKEAVKNAREKNSRPLINKGWKLVTILLLGGTKVTISTPYLRVNWKKATGRKHRKRGKNGSGMYPVLEALGIKDRVTPATRSEISLHTVQAASYKEAIDMLKRHGFSVNVSTLERIAVSTFQEDTILRDAALSAAMDIPISPDTPLAGKRVRILVDGGRVRTGAFKKRGQIFSTSPTTP
;
A
#
# COMPACT_ATOMS: atom_id res chain seq x y z
N MET A 1 -39.40 -1.90 37.39
CA MET A 1 -40.20 -1.15 36.41
C MET A 1 -39.26 -0.73 35.29
N THR A 2 -39.28 -1.50 34.21
CA THR A 2 -38.37 -1.45 33.07
C THR A 2 -38.92 -0.50 32.01
N ASN A 3 -38.15 0.55 31.67
CA ASN A 3 -38.47 1.47 30.59
C ASN A 3 -38.42 0.74 29.24
N LYS A 4 -39.58 0.54 28.63
CA LYS A 4 -39.80 -0.19 27.37
C LYS A 4 -39.84 0.72 26.13
N ASN A 5 -39.37 1.97 26.24
CA ASN A 5 -39.64 2.99 25.21
C ASN A 5 -38.49 3.32 24.24
N ASP A 6 -37.30 2.71 24.35
CA ASP A 6 -36.17 3.02 23.44
C ASP A 6 -36.08 2.14 22.18
N ALA A 7 -36.99 1.18 22.01
CA ALA A 7 -36.95 0.23 20.89
C ALA A 7 -37.81 0.64 19.67
N SER A 8 -38.61 1.70 19.79
CA SER A 8 -39.65 2.04 18.79
C SER A 8 -39.19 3.01 17.69
N GLU A 9 -38.05 3.70 17.83
CA GLU A 9 -37.61 4.71 16.85
C GLU A 9 -36.70 4.16 15.73
N LYS A 10 -36.28 2.90 15.78
CA LYS A 10 -35.23 2.37 14.90
C LYS A 10 -35.69 1.73 13.58
N ASN A 11 -36.98 1.82 13.25
CA ASN A 11 -37.56 1.07 12.11
C ASN A 11 -38.34 1.91 11.09
N GLN A 12 -38.27 3.24 11.13
CA GLN A 12 -38.77 4.04 10.01
C GLN A 12 -37.72 4.11 8.91
N LEU A 13 -38.09 3.61 7.73
CA LEU A 13 -37.31 3.82 6.52
C LEU A 13 -37.18 5.34 6.29
N PRO A 14 -35.98 5.84 5.94
CA PRO A 14 -35.78 7.26 5.69
C PRO A 14 -36.74 7.73 4.61
N THR A 15 -37.48 8.80 4.89
CA THR A 15 -38.41 9.38 3.93
C THR A 15 -37.62 10.09 2.84
N ILE A 16 -37.79 9.68 1.59
CA ILE A 16 -37.14 10.29 0.43
C ILE A 16 -38.15 11.27 -0.17
N SER A 17 -37.86 12.56 -0.10
CA SER A 17 -38.75 13.63 -0.59
C SER A 17 -38.12 14.48 -1.69
N LEU A 18 -36.79 14.59 -1.70
CA LEU A 18 -35.99 15.34 -2.66
C LEU A 18 -34.89 14.44 -3.26
N PRO A 19 -34.37 14.77 -4.47
CA PRO A 19 -33.23 14.05 -5.04
C PRO A 19 -31.99 14.03 -4.14
N GLU A 20 -31.79 15.09 -3.36
CA GLU A 20 -30.71 15.22 -2.37
C GLU A 20 -30.84 14.17 -1.26
N ASP A 21 -32.06 13.87 -0.81
CA ASP A 21 -32.33 12.85 0.21
C ASP A 21 -31.90 11.46 -0.25
N LEU A 22 -32.14 11.14 -1.53
CA LEU A 22 -31.72 9.87 -2.11
C LEU A 22 -30.19 9.79 -2.22
N TRP A 23 -29.54 10.88 -2.67
CA TRP A 23 -28.08 10.94 -2.77
C TRP A 23 -27.40 10.76 -1.41
N ASP A 24 -27.88 11.45 -0.37
CA ASP A 24 -27.36 11.32 0.99
C ASP A 24 -27.58 9.91 1.55
N LEU A 25 -28.73 9.30 1.24
CA LEU A 25 -29.04 7.93 1.63
C LEU A 25 -28.09 6.93 0.96
N GLU A 26 -27.84 7.06 -0.35
CA GLU A 26 -26.92 6.20 -1.10
C GLU A 26 -25.48 6.32 -0.56
N GLU A 27 -25.01 7.56 -0.32
CA GLU A 27 -23.69 7.81 0.24
C GLU A 27 -23.56 7.23 1.66
N LYS A 28 -24.63 7.32 2.47
CA LYS A 28 -24.69 6.68 3.79
C LYS A 28 -24.63 5.16 3.69
N HIS A 29 -25.42 4.53 2.81
CA HIS A 29 -25.41 3.09 2.60
C HIS A 29 -24.03 2.58 2.17
N LYS A 30 -23.41 3.28 1.20
CA LYS A 30 -22.04 2.99 0.74
C LYS A 30 -21.05 3.01 1.90
N ARG A 31 -21.09 4.03 2.76
CA ARG A 31 -20.19 4.13 3.94
C ARG A 31 -20.42 3.01 4.95
N ILE A 32 -21.66 2.60 5.18
CA ILE A 32 -21.98 1.49 6.09
C ILE A 32 -21.45 0.17 5.51
N ALA A 33 -21.70 -0.09 4.23
CA ALA A 33 -21.20 -1.28 3.54
C ALA A 33 -19.66 -1.36 3.57
N ALA A 34 -18.99 -0.22 3.34
CA ALA A 34 -17.53 -0.14 3.40
C ALA A 34 -16.98 -0.50 4.79
N LYS A 35 -17.61 -0.01 5.87
CA LYS A 35 -17.22 -0.36 7.25
C LYS A 35 -17.45 -1.84 7.57
N LEU A 36 -18.55 -2.43 7.07
CA LEU A 36 -18.81 -3.85 7.23
C LEU A 36 -17.76 -4.71 6.51
N ALA A 37 -17.41 -4.34 5.28
CA ALA A 37 -16.36 -5.02 4.52
C ALA A 37 -14.98 -4.91 5.23
N ASP A 38 -14.69 -3.76 5.82
CA ASP A 38 -13.48 -3.56 6.65
C ASP A 38 -13.48 -4.46 7.89
N GLN A 39 -14.62 -4.65 8.55
CA GLN A 39 -14.73 -5.57 9.70
C GLN A 39 -14.45 -7.02 9.28
N MET A 40 -15.05 -7.48 8.18
CA MET A 40 -14.80 -8.83 7.65
C MET A 40 -13.32 -9.05 7.29
N THR A 41 -12.70 -8.01 6.74
CA THR A 41 -11.26 -8.01 6.41
C THR A 41 -10.42 -8.06 7.68
N LEU A 42 -10.77 -7.28 8.70
CA LEU A 42 -10.09 -7.31 10.01
C LEU A 42 -10.19 -8.69 10.66
N ASP A 43 -11.34 -9.34 10.60
CA ASP A 43 -11.54 -10.67 11.17
C ASP A 43 -10.65 -11.70 10.46
N SER A 44 -10.54 -11.63 9.13
CA SER A 44 -9.62 -12.45 8.34
C SER A 44 -8.15 -12.20 8.75
N ILE A 45 -7.76 -10.94 8.93
CA ILE A 45 -6.40 -10.58 9.37
C ILE A 45 -6.13 -11.14 10.77
N ASN A 46 -7.08 -11.01 11.70
CA ASN A 46 -6.95 -11.52 13.07
C ASN A 46 -6.88 -13.05 13.12
N GLN A 47 -7.64 -13.74 12.27
CA GLN A 47 -7.55 -15.19 12.11
C GLN A 47 -6.13 -15.61 11.72
N VAL A 48 -5.55 -14.96 10.69
CA VAL A 48 -4.17 -15.24 10.27
C VAL A 48 -3.15 -14.94 11.38
N HIS A 49 -3.35 -13.87 12.16
CA HIS A 49 -2.48 -13.56 13.31
C HIS A 49 -2.60 -14.57 14.46
N SER A 50 -3.73 -15.29 14.53
CA SER A 50 -3.97 -16.33 15.54
C SER A 50 -3.42 -17.70 15.12
N THR A 51 -3.11 -17.88 13.83
CA THR A 51 -2.50 -19.10 13.29
C THR A 51 -1.00 -19.12 13.55
N ASP A 52 -0.57 -19.87 14.56
CA ASP A 52 0.84 -19.96 14.99
C ASP A 52 1.79 -20.43 13.87
N GLU A 53 1.33 -21.35 13.01
CA GLU A 53 2.09 -21.83 11.85
C GLU A 53 2.44 -20.69 10.88
N PHE A 54 1.43 -19.89 10.49
CA PHE A 54 1.63 -18.74 9.60
C PHE A 54 2.56 -17.71 10.24
N VAL A 55 2.41 -17.43 11.53
CA VAL A 55 3.27 -16.48 12.25
C VAL A 55 4.72 -16.96 12.27
N LYS A 56 4.95 -18.25 12.54
CA LYS A 56 6.29 -18.86 12.51
C LYS A 56 6.91 -18.80 11.12
N GLU A 57 6.15 -19.13 10.09
CA GLU A 57 6.59 -19.08 8.70
C GLU A 57 6.95 -17.66 8.27
N ALA A 58 6.08 -16.68 8.56
CA ALA A 58 6.33 -15.27 8.25
C ALA A 58 7.61 -14.76 8.94
N VAL A 59 7.83 -15.13 10.22
CA VAL A 59 9.05 -14.78 10.96
C VAL A 59 10.29 -15.46 10.37
N LYS A 60 10.19 -16.73 9.95
CA LYS A 60 11.27 -17.48 9.30
C LYS A 60 11.65 -16.84 7.97
N ASN A 61 10.66 -16.62 7.09
CA ASN A 61 10.84 -15.98 5.79
C ASN A 61 11.46 -14.59 5.91
N ALA A 62 11.05 -13.81 6.92
CA ALA A 62 11.64 -12.50 7.19
C ALA A 62 13.12 -12.58 7.63
N ARG A 63 13.51 -13.62 8.36
CA ARG A 63 14.92 -13.84 8.75
C ARG A 63 15.78 -14.29 7.57
N GLU A 64 15.25 -15.14 6.70
CA GLU A 64 15.97 -15.64 5.52
C GLU A 64 16.19 -14.54 4.47
N LYS A 65 15.18 -13.69 4.24
CA LYS A 65 15.29 -12.55 3.29
C LYS A 65 16.23 -11.44 3.76
N ASN A 66 16.50 -11.34 5.07
CA ASN A 66 17.33 -10.26 5.61
C ASN A 66 18.79 -10.69 5.74
N SER A 67 19.68 -9.95 5.10
CA SER A 67 21.15 -10.15 5.21
C SER A 67 21.71 -9.91 6.61
N ARG A 68 20.94 -9.28 7.50
CA ARG A 68 21.35 -8.96 8.88
C ARG A 68 20.54 -9.76 9.90
N PRO A 69 21.17 -10.22 10.99
CA PRO A 69 20.47 -10.99 12.01
C PRO A 69 19.35 -10.16 12.66
N LEU A 70 18.15 -10.70 12.68
CA LEU A 70 16.98 -10.09 13.31
C LEU A 70 16.76 -10.63 14.73
N ILE A 71 16.36 -9.75 15.65
CA ILE A 71 15.90 -10.10 16.99
C ILE A 71 14.41 -9.82 17.12
N ASN A 72 13.68 -10.77 17.72
CA ASN A 72 12.27 -10.60 18.05
C ASN A 72 12.14 -9.64 19.25
N LYS A 73 11.24 -8.65 19.12
CA LYS A 73 10.93 -7.64 20.16
C LYS A 73 9.53 -7.79 20.73
N GLY A 74 8.94 -8.96 20.56
CA GLY A 74 7.59 -9.29 21.00
C GLY A 74 6.53 -8.70 20.09
N TRP A 75 5.30 -8.70 20.59
CA TRP A 75 4.13 -8.16 19.92
C TRP A 75 4.05 -6.65 20.10
N LYS A 76 3.65 -5.94 19.04
CA LYS A 76 3.47 -4.50 19.01
C LYS A 76 2.15 -4.15 18.36
N LEU A 77 1.48 -3.14 18.93
CA LEU A 77 0.28 -2.55 18.36
C LEU A 77 0.66 -1.68 17.17
N VAL A 78 0.02 -1.92 16.04
CA VAL A 78 0.19 -1.16 14.80
C VAL A 78 -1.17 -0.80 14.24
N THR A 79 -1.36 0.48 13.95
CA THR A 79 -2.55 0.94 13.24
C THR A 79 -2.35 0.80 11.73
N ILE A 80 -3.25 0.10 11.05
CA ILE A 80 -3.30 -0.06 9.60
C ILE A 80 -4.56 0.57 9.02
N LEU A 81 -4.51 1.01 7.76
CA LEU A 81 -5.65 1.54 7.01
C LEU A 81 -6.18 0.46 6.05
N LEU A 82 -7.48 0.16 6.16
CA LEU A 82 -8.21 -0.78 5.31
C LEU A 82 -8.87 -0.05 4.12
N LEU A 83 -9.50 -0.82 3.23
CA LEU A 83 -10.04 -0.33 1.96
C LEU A 83 -11.27 0.56 2.15
N GLY A 84 -12.13 0.29 3.12
CA GLY A 84 -13.28 1.14 3.44
C GLY A 84 -12.91 2.44 4.18
N GLY A 85 -11.61 2.69 4.39
CA GLY A 85 -11.10 3.87 5.09
C GLY A 85 -10.98 3.71 6.60
N THR A 86 -11.30 2.53 7.15
CA THR A 86 -11.20 2.27 8.60
C THR A 86 -9.74 2.12 9.02
N LYS A 87 -9.37 2.79 10.11
CA LYS A 87 -8.08 2.62 10.77
C LYS A 87 -8.24 1.64 11.93
N VAL A 88 -7.61 0.48 11.82
CA VAL A 88 -7.71 -0.60 12.81
C VAL A 88 -6.36 -0.83 13.46
N THR A 89 -6.34 -1.10 14.77
CA THR A 89 -5.10 -1.39 15.50
C THR A 89 -4.99 -2.88 15.74
N ILE A 90 -3.91 -3.48 15.27
CA ILE A 90 -3.64 -4.91 15.37
C ILE A 90 -2.36 -5.16 16.14
N SER A 91 -2.34 -6.23 16.93
CA SER A 91 -1.13 -6.72 17.59
C SER A 91 -0.40 -7.63 16.62
N THR A 92 0.84 -7.31 16.25
CA THR A 92 1.67 -8.11 15.34
C THR A 92 3.06 -8.30 15.93
N PRO A 93 3.75 -9.44 15.70
CA PRO A 93 5.15 -9.58 16.05
C PRO A 93 6.00 -8.50 15.38
N TYR A 94 7.02 -8.03 16.09
CA TYR A 94 7.96 -7.02 15.60
C TYR A 94 9.40 -7.54 15.64
N LEU A 95 10.07 -7.49 14.49
CA LEU A 95 11.46 -7.86 14.35
C LEU A 95 12.32 -6.61 14.19
N ARG A 96 13.52 -6.60 14.78
CA ARG A 96 14.48 -5.49 14.67
C ARG A 96 15.85 -6.04 14.32
N VAL A 97 16.67 -5.28 13.59
CA VAL A 97 18.08 -5.65 13.39
C VAL A 97 18.80 -5.76 14.73
N ASN A 98 19.50 -6.87 14.93
CA ASN A 98 20.37 -7.10 16.09
C ASN A 98 21.76 -6.52 15.85
N TRP A 99 21.94 -5.23 16.15
CA TRP A 99 23.22 -4.52 15.99
C TRP A 99 24.37 -5.06 16.85
N LYS A 100 24.11 -5.92 17.84
CA LYS A 100 25.18 -6.59 18.60
C LYS A 100 25.81 -7.74 17.81
N LYS A 101 25.02 -8.39 16.93
CA LYS A 101 25.46 -9.51 16.09
C LYS A 101 25.71 -9.11 14.64
N ALA A 102 25.18 -7.97 14.21
CA ALA A 102 25.42 -7.45 12.87
C ALA A 102 26.87 -6.96 12.75
N THR A 103 27.57 -7.44 11.73
CA THR A 103 28.89 -6.95 11.34
C THR A 103 28.75 -5.63 10.57
N GLY A 104 29.72 -4.71 10.74
CA GLY A 104 29.76 -3.43 10.04
C GLY A 104 29.43 -2.19 10.88
N ARG A 105 29.49 -1.01 10.25
CA ARG A 105 29.37 0.30 10.91
C ARG A 105 27.96 0.50 11.47
N LYS A 106 27.86 0.74 12.78
CA LYS A 106 26.61 1.13 13.43
C LYS A 106 26.10 2.43 12.81
N HIS A 107 24.89 2.40 12.27
CA HIS A 107 24.23 3.63 11.83
C HIS A 107 23.77 4.44 13.05
N ARG A 108 24.29 5.66 13.18
CA ARG A 108 23.86 6.62 14.22
C ARG A 108 22.44 7.17 13.98
N LYS A 109 21.94 7.11 12.74
CA LYS A 109 20.62 7.60 12.35
C LYS A 109 19.71 6.45 11.91
N ARG A 110 18.42 6.57 12.21
CA ARG A 110 17.39 5.65 11.73
C ARG A 110 17.38 5.68 10.20
N GLY A 111 17.49 4.52 9.56
CA GLY A 111 17.40 4.41 8.09
C GLY A 111 15.99 4.73 7.60
N LYS A 112 15.83 4.89 6.28
CA LYS A 112 14.54 5.22 5.64
C LYS A 112 13.43 4.23 6.01
N ASN A 113 13.75 2.95 6.14
CA ASN A 113 12.78 1.88 6.45
C ASN A 113 12.58 1.67 7.97
N GLY A 114 13.05 2.60 8.79
CA GLY A 114 13.04 2.44 10.23
C GLY A 114 14.15 1.50 10.74
N SER A 115 13.91 0.81 11.85
CA SER A 115 14.90 -0.10 12.46
C SER A 115 14.43 -1.55 12.53
N GLY A 116 13.23 -1.83 12.06
CA GLY A 116 12.57 -3.12 12.18
C GLY A 116 11.37 -3.24 11.25
N MET A 117 10.74 -4.41 11.28
CA MET A 117 9.72 -4.86 10.35
C MET A 117 8.64 -5.68 11.06
N TYR A 118 7.47 -5.79 10.43
CA TYR A 118 6.34 -6.56 10.92
C TYR A 118 6.13 -7.77 9.99
N PRO A 119 6.76 -8.93 10.28
CA PRO A 119 6.83 -10.03 9.34
C PRO A 119 5.46 -10.55 8.89
N VAL A 120 4.49 -10.64 9.81
CA VAL A 120 3.13 -11.11 9.50
C VAL A 120 2.41 -10.12 8.56
N LEU A 121 2.55 -8.82 8.82
CA LEU A 121 1.96 -7.79 7.95
C LEU A 121 2.60 -7.80 6.56
N GLU A 122 3.92 -7.91 6.49
CA GLU A 122 4.62 -7.96 5.19
C GLU A 122 4.27 -9.23 4.40
N ALA A 123 4.10 -10.38 5.07
CA ALA A 123 3.64 -11.62 4.43
C ALA A 123 2.22 -11.48 3.85
N LEU A 124 1.36 -10.69 4.50
CA LEU A 124 0.02 -10.32 4.00
C LEU A 124 0.05 -9.20 2.93
N GLY A 125 1.23 -8.71 2.55
CA GLY A 125 1.38 -7.58 1.62
C GLY A 125 1.03 -6.22 2.23
N ILE A 126 0.79 -6.14 3.54
CA ILE A 126 0.52 -4.90 4.26
C ILE A 126 1.84 -4.17 4.49
N LYS A 127 2.04 -3.08 3.75
CA LYS A 127 3.23 -2.22 3.82
C LYS A 127 2.81 -0.77 4.04
N ASP A 128 3.70 0.07 4.58
CA ASP A 128 3.41 1.47 4.98
C ASP A 128 2.12 1.63 5.83
N ARG A 129 1.71 0.55 6.51
CA ARG A 129 0.47 0.46 7.28
C ARG A 129 -0.80 0.62 6.44
N VAL A 130 -0.78 0.23 5.18
CA VAL A 130 -1.96 0.16 4.32
C VAL A 130 -2.11 -1.24 3.76
N THR A 131 -3.34 -1.72 3.60
CA THR A 131 -3.59 -3.01 2.94
C THR A 131 -3.25 -2.96 1.46
N PRO A 132 -3.03 -4.11 0.80
CA PRO A 132 -2.76 -4.15 -0.64
C PRO A 132 -3.83 -3.44 -1.47
N ALA A 133 -5.11 -3.63 -1.15
CA ALA A 133 -6.22 -2.99 -1.85
C ALA A 133 -6.24 -1.47 -1.62
N THR A 134 -6.04 -1.01 -0.38
CA THR A 134 -5.88 0.43 -0.07
C THR A 134 -4.70 1.05 -0.83
N ARG A 135 -3.58 0.33 -0.93
CA ARG A 135 -2.41 0.79 -1.69
C ARG A 135 -2.72 0.93 -3.17
N SER A 136 -3.45 -0.03 -3.74
CA SER A 136 -3.87 0.00 -5.14
C SER A 136 -4.74 1.22 -5.43
N GLU A 137 -5.75 1.50 -4.59
CA GLU A 137 -6.60 2.70 -4.71
C GLU A 137 -5.81 4.01 -4.60
N ILE A 138 -4.89 4.08 -3.64
CA ILE A 138 -4.00 5.24 -3.49
C ILE A 138 -3.18 5.47 -4.76
N SER A 139 -2.57 4.42 -5.30
CA SER A 139 -1.77 4.52 -6.53
C SER A 139 -2.62 4.91 -7.73
N LEU A 140 -3.79 4.28 -7.91
CA LEU A 140 -4.71 4.56 -9.01
C LEU A 140 -5.09 6.05 -9.05
N HIS A 141 -5.59 6.58 -7.93
CA HIS A 141 -6.02 7.98 -7.87
C HIS A 141 -4.86 8.96 -7.93
N THR A 142 -3.68 8.57 -7.45
CA THR A 142 -2.48 9.41 -7.60
C THR A 142 -2.06 9.56 -9.06
N VAL A 143 -2.23 8.51 -9.88
CA VAL A 143 -1.91 8.53 -11.31
C VAL A 143 -3.00 9.24 -12.12
N GLN A 144 -4.27 9.09 -11.74
CA GLN A 144 -5.40 9.69 -12.45
C GLN A 144 -5.58 11.19 -12.20
N ALA A 145 -5.24 11.67 -11.00
CA ALA A 145 -5.44 13.07 -10.62
C ALA A 145 -4.37 13.99 -11.23
N ALA A 146 -4.73 15.25 -11.47
CA ALA A 146 -3.79 16.29 -11.89
C ALA A 146 -2.91 16.79 -10.74
N SER A 147 -3.26 16.47 -9.48
CA SER A 147 -2.46 16.81 -8.30
C SER A 147 -2.74 15.87 -7.11
N TYR A 148 -1.81 15.82 -6.13
CA TYR A 148 -2.04 15.08 -4.89
C TYR A 148 -3.24 15.59 -4.08
N LYS A 149 -3.57 16.89 -4.17
CA LYS A 149 -4.74 17.46 -3.47
C LYS A 149 -6.02 16.90 -4.08
N GLU A 150 -6.10 16.87 -5.40
CA GLU A 150 -7.23 16.28 -6.12
C GLU A 150 -7.34 14.78 -5.86
N ALA A 151 -6.21 14.06 -5.85
CA ALA A 151 -6.20 12.63 -5.49
C ALA A 151 -6.77 12.39 -4.08
N ILE A 152 -6.43 13.25 -3.09
CA ILE A 152 -7.02 13.19 -1.76
C ILE A 152 -8.53 13.42 -1.80
N ASP A 153 -9.00 14.39 -2.58
CA ASP A 153 -10.44 14.69 -2.65
C ASP A 153 -11.22 13.59 -3.38
N MET A 154 -10.61 12.90 -4.35
CA MET A 154 -11.13 11.66 -4.92
C MET A 154 -11.20 10.56 -3.85
N LEU A 155 -10.07 10.27 -3.19
CA LEU A 155 -9.95 9.26 -2.14
C LEU A 155 -10.94 9.49 -0.98
N LYS A 156 -11.19 10.74 -0.57
CA LYS A 156 -12.19 11.07 0.45
C LYS A 156 -13.61 10.63 0.06
N ARG A 157 -13.99 10.74 -1.21
CA ARG A 157 -15.30 10.25 -1.73
C ARG A 157 -15.39 8.72 -1.71
N HIS A 158 -14.27 8.04 -1.62
CA HIS A 158 -14.18 6.59 -1.42
C HIS A 158 -13.99 6.20 0.06
N GLY A 159 -14.05 7.16 0.99
CA GLY A 159 -13.93 6.91 2.43
C GLY A 159 -12.52 7.05 3.00
N PHE A 160 -11.51 7.34 2.17
CA PHE A 160 -10.12 7.45 2.62
C PHE A 160 -9.78 8.87 3.08
N SER A 161 -9.36 9.01 4.33
CA SER A 161 -8.77 10.26 4.83
C SER A 161 -7.27 10.10 5.08
N VAL A 162 -6.48 10.60 4.13
CA VAL A 162 -5.02 10.65 4.16
C VAL A 162 -4.52 12.07 3.91
N ASN A 163 -3.41 12.44 4.55
CA ASN A 163 -2.75 13.71 4.28
C ASN A 163 -1.79 13.60 3.08
N VAL A 164 -1.42 14.74 2.49
CA VAL A 164 -0.56 14.81 1.29
C VAL A 164 0.75 14.08 1.49
N SER A 165 1.41 14.27 2.64
CA SER A 165 2.71 13.63 2.90
C SER A 165 2.63 12.10 3.03
N THR A 166 1.52 11.59 3.56
CA THR A 166 1.29 10.14 3.63
C THR A 166 0.96 9.58 2.25
N LEU A 167 0.13 10.27 1.47
CA LEU A 167 -0.20 9.89 0.10
C LEU A 167 1.07 9.82 -0.75
N GLU A 168 1.86 10.89 -0.78
CA GLU A 168 3.11 10.98 -1.53
C GLU A 168 4.07 9.86 -1.12
N ARG A 169 4.26 9.64 0.18
CA ARG A 169 5.15 8.57 0.67
C ARG A 169 4.71 7.19 0.18
N ILE A 170 3.41 6.87 0.26
CA ILE A 170 2.88 5.56 -0.16
C ILE A 170 3.00 5.42 -1.68
N ALA A 171 2.62 6.46 -2.44
CA ALA A 171 2.69 6.44 -3.90
C ALA A 171 4.13 6.26 -4.40
N VAL A 172 5.08 7.04 -3.87
CA VAL A 172 6.50 6.93 -4.22
C VAL A 172 7.07 5.57 -3.82
N SER A 173 6.74 5.07 -2.61
CA SER A 173 7.20 3.74 -2.20
C SER A 173 6.63 2.63 -3.10
N THR A 174 5.38 2.76 -3.53
CA THR A 174 4.75 1.78 -4.42
C THR A 174 5.41 1.81 -5.80
N PHE A 175 5.65 2.99 -6.36
CA PHE A 175 6.36 3.14 -7.63
C PHE A 175 7.79 2.59 -7.60
N GLN A 176 8.50 2.77 -6.49
CA GLN A 176 9.85 2.20 -6.31
C GLN A 176 9.83 0.68 -6.30
N GLU A 177 8.88 0.06 -5.61
CA GLU A 177 8.72 -1.39 -5.61
C GLU A 177 8.33 -1.91 -7.01
N ASP A 178 7.42 -1.21 -7.69
CA ASP A 178 6.99 -1.55 -9.04
C ASP A 178 8.14 -1.45 -10.06
N THR A 179 8.99 -0.42 -9.95
CA THR A 179 10.19 -0.29 -10.79
C THR A 179 11.13 -1.48 -10.63
N ILE A 180 11.36 -1.94 -9.39
CA ILE A 180 12.20 -3.11 -9.11
C ILE A 180 11.59 -4.37 -9.74
N LEU A 181 10.28 -4.56 -9.59
CA LEU A 181 9.57 -5.71 -10.19
C LEU A 181 9.62 -5.67 -11.71
N ARG A 182 9.43 -4.50 -12.31
CA ARG A 182 9.49 -4.28 -13.76
C ARG A 182 10.88 -4.58 -14.31
N ASP A 183 11.92 -4.08 -13.66
CA ASP A 183 13.30 -4.31 -14.10
C ASP A 183 13.71 -5.77 -13.95
N ALA A 184 13.28 -6.45 -12.88
CA ALA A 184 13.49 -7.89 -12.72
C ALA A 184 12.74 -8.70 -13.79
N ALA A 185 11.49 -8.35 -14.10
CA ALA A 185 10.71 -8.98 -15.15
C ALA A 185 11.33 -8.75 -16.55
N LEU A 186 11.83 -7.55 -16.81
CA LEU A 186 12.53 -7.23 -18.06
C LEU A 186 13.82 -8.04 -18.19
N SER A 187 14.62 -8.13 -17.13
CA SER A 187 15.84 -8.95 -17.12
C SER A 187 15.50 -10.42 -17.41
N ALA A 188 14.51 -10.97 -16.70
CA ALA A 188 14.09 -12.36 -16.91
C ALA A 188 13.57 -12.59 -18.34
N ALA A 189 12.85 -11.62 -18.92
CA ALA A 189 12.36 -11.70 -20.30
C ALA A 189 13.47 -11.64 -21.34
N MET A 190 14.53 -10.87 -21.09
CA MET A 190 15.71 -10.80 -21.98
C MET A 190 16.52 -12.09 -22.00
N ASP A 191 16.45 -12.88 -20.91
CA ASP A 191 17.11 -14.18 -20.81
C ASP A 191 16.32 -15.32 -21.49
N ILE A 192 15.08 -15.07 -21.93
CA ILE A 192 14.27 -16.08 -22.63
C ILE A 192 14.82 -16.27 -24.06
N PRO A 193 15.25 -17.49 -24.43
CA PRO A 193 15.69 -17.75 -25.79
C PRO A 193 14.55 -17.51 -26.79
N ILE A 194 14.81 -16.71 -27.81
CA ILE A 194 13.84 -16.46 -28.89
C ILE A 194 13.94 -17.62 -29.88
N SER A 195 12.88 -18.43 -29.95
CA SER A 195 12.77 -19.46 -30.99
C SER A 195 12.74 -18.80 -32.38
N PRO A 196 13.42 -19.36 -33.40
CA PRO A 196 13.29 -18.86 -34.77
C PRO A 196 11.85 -19.00 -35.31
N ASP A 197 11.08 -19.98 -34.83
CA ASP A 197 9.69 -20.22 -35.20
C ASP A 197 8.70 -19.49 -34.27
N THR A 198 8.77 -18.15 -34.25
CA THR A 198 7.73 -17.34 -33.59
C THR A 198 6.59 -16.99 -34.56
N PRO A 199 5.39 -16.64 -34.05
CA PRO A 199 4.29 -16.12 -34.88
C PRO A 199 4.65 -14.88 -35.73
N LEU A 200 5.77 -14.21 -35.42
CA LEU A 200 6.26 -13.02 -36.09
C LEU A 200 7.47 -13.27 -37.02
N ALA A 201 7.93 -14.52 -37.14
CA ALA A 201 9.05 -14.89 -38.01
C ALA A 201 8.80 -14.48 -39.47
N GLY A 202 9.77 -13.80 -40.10
CA GLY A 202 9.67 -13.31 -41.47
C GLY A 202 8.68 -12.17 -41.71
N LYS A 203 7.99 -11.68 -40.67
CA LYS A 203 7.00 -10.59 -40.79
C LYS A 203 7.66 -9.23 -40.51
N ARG A 204 7.19 -8.20 -41.21
CA ARG A 204 7.51 -6.80 -40.88
C ARG A 204 6.56 -6.32 -39.79
N VAL A 205 7.10 -6.02 -38.61
CA VAL A 205 6.33 -5.54 -37.46
C VAL A 205 6.56 -4.04 -37.31
N ARG A 206 5.47 -3.27 -37.19
CA ARG A 206 5.52 -1.85 -36.84
C ARG A 206 5.19 -1.70 -35.37
N ILE A 207 6.15 -1.23 -34.59
CA ILE A 207 5.96 -0.89 -33.18
C ILE A 207 5.85 0.63 -33.09
N LEU A 208 4.75 1.12 -32.55
CA LEU A 208 4.53 2.53 -32.25
C LEU A 208 4.50 2.67 -30.73
N VAL A 209 5.29 3.59 -30.19
CA VAL A 209 5.33 3.91 -28.77
C VAL A 209 4.92 5.37 -28.64
N ASP A 210 3.91 5.65 -27.80
CA ASP A 210 3.51 7.02 -27.52
C ASP A 210 4.52 7.68 -26.56
N GLY A 211 4.92 8.90 -26.89
CA GLY A 211 5.88 9.70 -26.15
C GLY A 211 5.16 10.85 -25.45
N GLY A 212 4.63 10.60 -24.24
CA GLY A 212 4.01 11.65 -23.44
C GLY A 212 4.99 12.79 -23.11
N ARG A 213 4.52 14.05 -23.16
CA ARG A 213 5.33 15.21 -22.77
C ARG A 213 5.23 15.47 -21.27
N VAL A 214 6.32 15.25 -20.54
CA VAL A 214 6.43 15.64 -19.12
C VAL A 214 7.27 16.91 -19.00
N ARG A 215 6.76 17.92 -18.30
CA ARG A 215 7.54 19.10 -17.91
C ARG A 215 8.09 18.88 -16.50
N THR A 216 9.35 18.49 -16.39
CA THR A 216 10.03 18.35 -15.10
C THR A 216 10.69 19.66 -14.71
N GLY A 217 10.29 20.24 -13.57
CA GLY A 217 11.00 21.37 -12.97
C GLY A 217 12.19 20.87 -12.15
N ALA A 218 13.41 21.30 -12.47
CA ALA A 218 14.56 21.07 -11.61
C ALA A 218 14.50 22.04 -10.41
N PHE A 219 13.96 21.59 -9.27
CA PHE A 219 14.08 22.35 -8.03
C PHE A 219 15.54 22.31 -7.56
N LYS A 220 16.27 23.43 -7.74
CA LYS A 220 17.58 23.62 -7.10
C LYS A 220 17.39 23.67 -5.59
N LYS A 221 17.65 22.57 -4.88
CA LYS A 221 18.04 22.66 -3.46
C LYS A 221 19.35 23.44 -3.40
N ARG A 222 19.43 24.50 -2.59
CA ARG A 222 20.69 25.21 -2.31
C ARG A 222 21.78 24.16 -1.99
N GLY A 223 22.78 24.03 -2.86
CA GLY A 223 24.03 23.31 -2.59
C GLY A 223 24.24 21.91 -3.20
N GLN A 224 23.33 21.34 -4.01
CA GLN A 224 23.63 20.07 -4.72
C GLN A 224 23.17 20.10 -6.17
N ILE A 225 24.14 20.03 -7.10
CA ILE A 225 23.91 19.80 -8.52
C ILE A 225 23.72 18.28 -8.69
N PHE A 226 22.49 17.83 -8.92
CA PHE A 226 22.27 16.53 -9.53
C PHE A 226 22.50 16.68 -11.02
N SER A 227 23.70 16.33 -11.49
CA SER A 227 23.95 16.13 -12.92
C SER A 227 23.38 14.77 -13.30
N THR A 228 22.17 14.74 -13.85
CA THR A 228 21.70 13.58 -14.62
C THR A 228 22.14 13.77 -16.06
N SER A 229 23.41 13.49 -16.34
CA SER A 229 23.81 13.07 -17.67
C SER A 229 23.42 11.59 -17.81
N PRO A 230 22.68 11.19 -18.86
CA PRO A 230 22.60 9.78 -19.20
C PRO A 230 23.99 9.36 -19.69
N THR A 231 24.66 8.48 -18.97
CA THR A 231 25.73 7.67 -19.55
C THR A 231 25.09 6.73 -20.55
N THR A 232 25.13 7.11 -21.82
CA THR A 232 25.06 6.16 -22.95
C THR A 232 26.32 5.29 -22.96
N PRO A 233 26.22 4.05 -23.48
CA PRO A 233 27.28 3.03 -23.40
C PRO A 233 28.58 3.44 -24.10
#